data_AF-A0A8T4U7S5-F1
#
_entry.id   AF-A0A8T4U7S5-F1
#
_cell.length_a   1.000
_cell.length_b   1.000
_cell.length_c   1.000
_cell.angle_alpha   90.00
_cell.angle_beta   90.00
_cell.angle_gamma   90.00
#
_symmetry.space_group_name_H-M   'P 1'
#
loop_
_entity.id
_entity.type
_entity.pdbx_description
1 polymer ?
#
loop_
_entity_poly.entity_id
_entity_poly.type
_entity_poly.pdbx_seq_one_letter_code
_entity_poly.pdbx_strand_id
1 'polypeptide(L)'
;MSKQENNDNIIFAWLAVFFTIIGFLIAILMKKENKYVMFYAKQGLILFIGQIIIWLLSGIFGWLKYPLLIFWVILWAMAWINSLSGEERNTWLIGDLARKIKL
;
A
#
# COMPACT_ATOMS: atom_id res chain seq x y z
N MET A 1 -8.23 6.86 -22.06
CA MET A 1 -6.94 6.95 -21.36
C MET A 1 -5.84 6.55 -22.33
N SER A 2 -4.79 7.37 -22.48
CA SER A 2 -3.71 7.02 -23.41
C SER A 2 -2.84 5.89 -22.83
N LYS A 3 -2.14 5.12 -23.67
CA LYS A 3 -1.24 4.04 -23.21
C LYS A 3 -0.16 4.57 -22.24
N GLN A 4 0.31 5.79 -22.49
CA GLN A 4 1.31 6.47 -21.64
C GLN A 4 0.73 6.85 -20.28
N GLU A 5 -0.46 7.47 -20.27
CA GLU A 5 -1.15 7.84 -19.02
C GLU A 5 -1.44 6.61 -18.14
N ASN A 6 -1.75 5.47 -18.76
CA ASN A 6 -1.96 4.20 -18.05
C ASN A 6 -0.67 3.71 -17.38
N ASN A 7 0.44 3.70 -18.12
CA ASN A 7 1.75 3.35 -17.57
C ASN A 7 2.17 4.26 -16.43
N ASP A 8 1.95 5.57 -16.56
CA ASP A 8 2.26 6.53 -15.50
C ASP A 8 1.49 6.20 -14.22
N ASN A 9 0.20 5.90 -14.32
CA ASN A 9 -0.59 5.56 -13.16
C ASN A 9 -0.17 4.22 -12.51
N ILE A 10 0.26 3.24 -13.30
CA ILE A 10 0.86 2.00 -12.78
C ILE A 10 2.12 2.32 -11.97
N ILE A 11 3.00 3.18 -12.50
CA ILE A 11 4.22 3.60 -11.80
C ILE A 11 3.87 4.33 -10.50
N PHE A 12 2.93 5.28 -10.53
CA PHE A 12 2.51 6.00 -9.33
C PHE A 12 1.87 5.07 -8.29
N ALA A 13 1.04 4.13 -8.69
CA ALA A 13 0.45 3.14 -7.78
C ALA A 13 1.53 2.28 -7.11
N TRP A 14 2.49 1.78 -7.88
CA TRP A 14 3.61 1.01 -7.35
C TRP A 14 4.49 1.82 -6.41
N LEU A 15 4.85 3.06 -6.78
CA LEU A 15 5.59 3.99 -5.91
C LEU A 15 4.85 4.26 -4.61
N ALA A 16 3.52 4.40 -4.67
CA ALA A 16 2.68 4.67 -3.51
C ALA A 16 2.76 3.53 -2.47
N VAL A 17 2.80 2.28 -2.93
CA VAL A 17 2.98 1.12 -2.05
C VAL A 17 4.44 0.95 -1.61
N PHE A 18 5.39 1.06 -2.54
CA PHE A 18 6.83 0.89 -2.30
C PHE A 18 7.31 1.80 -1.16
N PHE A 19 6.99 3.10 -1.27
CA PHE A 19 7.39 4.11 -0.30
C PHE A 19 6.41 4.28 0.86
N THR A 20 5.33 3.49 0.91
CA THR A 20 4.31 3.50 1.96
C THR A 20 3.77 4.91 2.26
N ILE A 21 4.08 5.50 3.42
CA ILE A 21 3.61 6.85 3.79
C ILE A 21 4.10 7.94 2.84
N ILE A 22 5.37 7.90 2.43
CA ILE A 22 5.92 8.91 1.50
C ILE A 22 5.24 8.79 0.14
N GLY A 23 5.06 7.55 -0.33
CA GLY A 23 4.36 7.25 -1.57
C GLY A 23 2.88 7.68 -1.54
N PHE A 24 2.20 7.48 -0.42
CA PHE A 24 0.82 7.93 -0.20
C PHE A 24 0.70 9.46 -0.28
N LEU A 25 1.62 10.21 0.34
CA LEU A 25 1.62 11.67 0.28
C LEU A 25 1.83 12.16 -1.16
N ILE A 26 2.76 11.56 -1.91
CA ILE A 26 2.98 11.86 -3.32
C ILE A 26 1.70 11.60 -4.14
N ALA A 27 1.06 10.45 -3.92
CA ALA A 27 -0.18 10.09 -4.62
C ALA A 27 -1.33 11.06 -4.33
N ILE A 28 -1.49 11.53 -3.08
CA ILE A 28 -2.49 12.55 -2.74
C ILE A 28 -2.20 13.87 -3.43
N LEU A 29 -0.95 14.30 -3.50
CA LEU A 29 -0.60 15.60 -4.09
C LEU A 29 -0.72 15.58 -5.61
N MET A 30 -0.39 14.46 -6.26
CA MET A 30 -0.25 14.40 -7.72
C MET A 30 -1.37 13.64 -8.43
N LYS A 31 -2.07 12.73 -7.75
CA LYS A 31 -2.98 11.75 -8.37
C LYS A 31 -4.26 11.53 -7.54
N LYS A 32 -4.69 12.50 -6.74
CA LYS A 32 -5.87 12.39 -5.84
C LYS A 32 -7.13 11.87 -6.53
N GLU A 33 -7.40 12.35 -7.73
CA GLU A 33 -8.62 12.01 -8.49
C GLU A 33 -8.53 10.63 -9.16
N ASN A 34 -7.35 10.04 -9.21
CA ASN A 34 -7.15 8.73 -9.81
C ASN A 34 -7.45 7.61 -8.82
N LYS A 35 -8.60 6.96 -9.00
CA LYS A 35 -9.08 5.89 -8.12
C LYS A 35 -8.08 4.72 -7.97
N TYR A 36 -7.46 4.31 -9.08
CA TYR A 36 -6.50 3.21 -9.10
C TYR A 36 -5.23 3.54 -8.29
N VAL A 37 -4.61 4.70 -8.54
CA VAL A 37 -3.43 5.15 -7.78
C VAL A 37 -3.80 5.31 -6.31
N MET A 38 -4.98 5.87 -6.02
CA MET A 38 -5.42 6.11 -4.66
C MET A 38 -5.76 4.82 -3.90
N PHE A 39 -6.24 3.79 -4.58
CA PHE A 39 -6.46 2.47 -4.00
C PHE A 39 -5.14 1.86 -3.49
N TYR A 40 -4.09 1.89 -4.29
CA TYR A 40 -2.77 1.39 -3.89
C TYR A 40 -2.05 2.32 -2.91
N ALA A 41 -2.25 3.63 -3.01
CA ALA A 41 -1.77 4.58 -2.01
C ALA A 41 -2.36 4.30 -0.62
N LYS A 42 -3.67 4.01 -0.54
CA LYS A 42 -4.33 3.59 0.70
C LYS A 42 -3.76 2.27 1.24
N GLN A 43 -3.44 1.31 0.37
CA GLN A 43 -2.72 0.09 0.80
C GLN A 43 -1.34 0.42 1.40
N GLY A 44 -0.59 1.33 0.77
CA GLY A 44 0.69 1.82 1.31
C GLY A 44 0.56 2.48 2.70
N LEU A 45 -0.48 3.28 2.91
CA LEU A 45 -0.81 3.87 4.21
C LEU A 45 -1.14 2.80 5.26
N ILE A 46 -1.95 1.79 4.91
CA ILE A 46 -2.31 0.69 5.82
C ILE A 46 -1.08 -0.12 6.20
N LEU A 47 -0.19 -0.41 5.25
CA LEU A 47 1.08 -1.07 5.51
C LEU A 47 1.93 -0.25 6.48
N PHE A 48 2.02 1.06 6.29
CA PHE A 48 2.73 1.94 7.23
C PHE A 48 2.14 1.89 8.65
N ILE A 49 0.82 1.99 8.79
CA ILE A 49 0.14 1.89 10.09
C ILE A 49 0.41 0.51 10.72
N GLY A 50 0.33 -0.56 9.92
CA GLY A 50 0.66 -1.92 10.37
C GLY A 50 2.09 -2.03 10.90
N GLN A 51 3.06 -1.40 10.24
CA GLN A 51 4.46 -1.38 10.68
C GLN A 51 4.61 -0.69 12.04
N ILE A 52 3.92 0.43 12.28
CA ILE A 52 3.91 1.12 13.58
C ILE A 52 3.33 0.21 14.66
N ILE A 53 2.20 -0.46 14.39
CA ILE A 53 1.57 -1.39 15.34
C ILE A 53 2.52 -2.53 15.69
N ILE A 54 3.19 -3.14 14.70
CA ILE A 54 4.17 -4.21 14.93
C ILE A 54 5.32 -3.71 15.81
N TRP A 55 5.82 -2.50 15.55
CA TRP A 55 6.89 -1.92 16.35
C TRP A 55 6.47 -1.72 17.82
N LEU A 56 5.29 -1.16 18.06
CA LEU A 56 4.74 -0.98 19.41
C LEU A 56 4.51 -2.32 20.13
N LEU A 57 3.89 -3.30 19.45
CA LEU A 57 3.66 -4.63 20.02
C LEU A 57 4.96 -5.37 20.31
N SER A 58 5.99 -5.20 19.48
CA SER A 58 7.29 -5.84 19.70
C SER A 58 8.01 -5.34 20.94
N GLY A 59 7.73 -4.12 21.40
CA GLY A 59 8.24 -3.59 22.67
C GLY A 59 7.63 -4.29 23.90
N ILE A 60 6.43 -4.86 23.76
CA ILE A 60 5.70 -5.56 24.83
C ILE A 60 5.89 -7.08 24.72
N PHE A 61 5.81 -7.61 23.50
CA PHE A 61 5.88 -9.04 23.17
C PHE A 61 6.99 -9.31 22.17
N GLY A 62 8.25 -9.27 22.61
CA GLY A 62 9.43 -9.39 21.75
C GLY A 62 9.46 -10.64 20.86
N TRP A 63 8.87 -11.76 21.31
CA TRP A 63 8.81 -13.02 20.55
C TRP A 63 7.89 -12.95 19.31
N LEU A 64 6.90 -12.06 19.30
CA LEU A 64 6.00 -11.86 18.15
C LEU A 64 6.59 -10.98 17.04
N LYS A 65 7.72 -10.30 17.29
CA LYS A 65 8.32 -9.35 16.36
C LYS A 65 8.61 -9.95 14.99
N TYR A 66 9.35 -11.06 14.96
CA TYR A 66 9.77 -11.68 13.70
C TYR A 66 8.62 -12.27 12.88
N PRO A 67 7.68 -13.06 13.43
CA PRO A 67 6.57 -13.57 12.63
C PRO A 67 5.68 -12.45 12.09
N LEU A 68 5.42 -11.40 12.88
CA LEU A 68 4.65 -10.24 12.41
C LEU A 68 5.38 -9.47 11.30
N LEU A 69 6.70 -9.29 11.42
CA LEU A 69 7.49 -8.62 10.39
C LEU A 69 7.51 -9.42 9.09
N ILE A 70 7.67 -10.75 9.15
CA ILE A 70 7.60 -11.62 7.96
C ILE A 70 6.24 -11.50 7.30
N PHE A 71 5.16 -11.56 8.09
CA PHE A 71 3.81 -11.39 7.60
C PHE A 71 3.61 -10.03 6.90
N TRP A 72 4.13 -8.96 7.50
CA TRP A 72 4.10 -7.62 6.92
C TRP A 72 4.84 -7.53 5.58
N VAL A 73 6.05 -8.11 5.49
CA VAL A 73 6.84 -8.13 4.25
C VAL A 73 6.10 -8.88 3.13
N ILE A 74 5.42 -9.99 3.46
CA ILE A 74 4.60 -10.73 2.49
C ILE A 74 3.46 -9.86 1.95
N LEU A 75 2.72 -9.16 2.84
CA LEU A 75 1.65 -8.25 2.42
C LEU A 75 2.18 -7.10 1.54
N TRP A 76 3.34 -6.53 1.90
CA TRP A 76 3.98 -5.46 1.14
C TRP A 76 4.42 -5.93 -0.26
N ALA A 77 5.06 -7.09 -0.37
CA ALA A 77 5.47 -7.67 -1.65
C ALA A 77 4.25 -8.01 -2.54
N MET A 78 3.17 -8.55 -1.97
CA MET A 78 1.94 -8.82 -2.73
C MET A 78 1.30 -7.52 -3.25
N ALA A 79 1.30 -6.45 -2.45
CA ALA A 79 0.78 -5.16 -2.87
C ALA A 79 1.59 -4.57 -4.03
N TRP A 80 2.91 -4.79 -4.07
CA TRP A 80 3.75 -4.39 -5.21
C TRP A 80 3.34 -5.10 -6.48
N ILE A 81 3.28 -6.43 -6.45
CA ILE A 81 2.93 -7.24 -7.62
C ILE A 81 1.55 -6.85 -8.13
N ASN A 82 0.59 -6.65 -7.24
CA ASN A 82 -0.76 -6.23 -7.58
C ASN A 82 -0.79 -4.81 -8.17
N SER A 83 -0.03 -3.87 -7.61
CA SER A 83 0.06 -2.50 -8.14
C SER A 83 0.71 -2.41 -9.53
N LEU A 84 1.39 -3.47 -9.99
CA LEU A 84 1.93 -3.53 -11.35
C LEU A 84 0.95 -4.14 -12.36
N SER A 85 -0.21 -4.65 -11.91
CA SER A 85 -1.15 -5.35 -12.80
C SER A 85 -2.00 -4.41 -13.66
N GLY A 86 -2.00 -3.10 -13.39
CA GLY A 86 -2.90 -2.15 -14.04
C GLY A 86 -4.38 -2.24 -13.64
N GLU A 87 -4.71 -3.07 -12.64
CA GLU A 87 -6.08 -3.27 -12.15
C GLU A 87 -6.15 -3.21 -10.61
N GLU A 88 -7.29 -2.80 -10.06
CA GLU A 88 -7.51 -2.79 -8.61
C GLU A 88 -7.70 -4.22 -8.09
N ARG A 89 -6.61 -4.88 -7.69
CA ARG A 89 -6.65 -6.22 -7.13
C ARG A 89 -6.81 -6.15 -5.62
N ASN A 90 -7.72 -6.98 -5.10
CA ASN A 90 -7.87 -7.11 -3.66
C ASN A 90 -6.66 -7.85 -3.08
N THR A 91 -5.73 -7.11 -2.49
CA THR A 91 -4.60 -7.69 -1.77
C THR A 91 -5.07 -8.11 -0.37
N TRP A 92 -5.75 -9.26 -0.29
CA TRP A 92 -6.26 -9.90 0.93
C TRP A 92 -6.71 -8.88 2.01
N LEU A 93 -6.02 -8.83 3.15
CA LEU A 93 -6.37 -7.95 4.27
C LEU A 93 -6.31 -6.44 3.93
N ILE A 94 -5.27 -6.00 3.24
CA ILE A 94 -5.00 -4.57 3.02
C ILE A 94 -5.86 -3.98 1.90
N GLY A 95 -6.28 -4.78 0.92
CA GLY A 95 -7.19 -4.32 -0.14
C GLY A 95 -8.59 -4.01 0.37
N ASP A 96 -9.12 -4.83 1.29
CA ASP A 96 -10.41 -4.58 1.92
C ASP A 96 -10.39 -3.39 2.88
N LEU A 97 -9.30 -3.23 3.63
CA LEU A 97 -9.09 -2.04 4.47
C LEU A 97 -8.96 -0.78 3.61
N ALA A 98 -8.27 -0.84 2.47
CA ALA A 98 -8.08 0.31 1.58
C ALA A 98 -9.42 0.83 1.04
N ARG A 99 -10.35 -0.07 0.69
CA ARG A 99 -11.69 0.32 0.21
C ARG A 99 -12.55 1.03 1.26
N LYS A 100 -12.29 0.80 2.55
CA LYS A 100 -13.03 1.45 3.64
C LYS A 100 -12.59 2.90 3.89
N ILE A 101 -11.41 3.28 3.41
CA ILE A 101 -10.89 4.63 3.58
C ILE A 101 -11.58 5.56 2.57
N LYS A 102 -12.45 6.45 3.09
CA LYS A 102 -13.10 7.53 2.32
C LYS A 102 -12.17 8.75 2.28
N LEU A 103 -11.31 8.78 1.27
CA LEU A 103 -10.42 9.89 0.91
C LEU A 103 -10.36 9.99 -0.62
#